data_AF-A0A3S9NQ94-F1
#
_entry.id   AF-A0A3S9NQ94-F1
#
_cell.length_a   1.000
_cell.length_b   1.000
_cell.length_c   1.000
_cell.angle_alpha   90.00
_cell.angle_beta   90.00
_cell.angle_gamma   90.00
#
_symmetry.space_group_name_H-M   'P 1'
#
loop_
_entity.id
_entity.type
_entity.pdbx_description
1 polymer ?
#
loop_
_entity_poly.entity_id
_entity_poly.type
_entity_poly.pdbx_seq_one_letter_code
_entity_poly.pdbx_strand_id
1 'polypeptide(L)'
;MGNETYRRCNNCGEVSLNEDYCPNCGNIVNITLKRELERKAKVLERQKSQADPKKKSAVTRFLEDVKDHENLIIRYVARFFYSIWLVVIAIGSFLALLFGYIAA
;
A
#
# COMPACT_ATOMS: atom_id res chain seq x y z
N MET A 1 -13.28 -13.86 -36.62
CA MET A 1 -14.65 -13.95 -36.06
C MET A 1 -14.68 -13.01 -34.87
N GLY A 2 -15.31 -11.84 -35.00
CA GLY A 2 -15.41 -10.87 -33.91
C GLY A 2 -16.36 -11.42 -32.85
N ASN A 3 -15.89 -11.56 -31.61
CA ASN A 3 -16.73 -12.00 -30.51
C ASN A 3 -17.69 -10.88 -30.14
N GLU A 4 -18.91 -10.93 -30.67
CA GLU A 4 -19.99 -10.03 -30.30
C GLU A 4 -20.48 -10.35 -28.89
N THR A 5 -20.19 -9.45 -27.95
CA THR A 5 -20.64 -9.54 -26.57
C THR A 5 -21.79 -8.59 -26.32
N TYR A 6 -23.00 -9.15 -26.31
CA TYR A 6 -24.22 -8.45 -25.92
C TYR A 6 -24.28 -8.36 -24.39
N ARG A 7 -24.43 -7.15 -23.86
CA ARG A 7 -24.53 -6.92 -22.42
C ARG A 7 -25.72 -6.01 -22.12
N ARG A 8 -26.58 -6.45 -21.21
CA ARG A 8 -27.69 -5.63 -20.73
C ARG A 8 -27.21 -4.68 -19.64
N CYS A 9 -27.57 -3.40 -19.74
CA CYS A 9 -27.29 -2.42 -18.70
C CYS A 9 -28.16 -2.67 -17.46
N ASN A 10 -27.55 -2.77 -16.28
CA ASN A 10 -28.28 -2.93 -15.02
C ASN A 10 -29.08 -1.70 -14.59
N ASN A 11 -28.88 -0.53 -15.21
CA ASN A 11 -29.52 0.72 -14.81
C ASN A 11 -30.76 1.05 -15.66
N CYS A 12 -30.65 0.98 -16.99
CA CYS A 12 -31.75 1.32 -17.92
C CYS A 12 -32.33 0.13 -18.67
N GLY A 13 -31.75 -1.07 -18.55
CA GLY A 13 -32.22 -2.27 -19.25
C GLY A 13 -31.87 -2.36 -20.74
N GLU A 14 -31.23 -1.32 -21.30
CA GLU A 14 -30.79 -1.27 -22.70
C GLU A 14 -29.70 -2.32 -22.98
N VAL A 15 -29.71 -2.90 -24.18
CA VAL A 15 -28.71 -3.90 -24.59
C VAL A 15 -27.61 -3.22 -25.41
N SER A 16 -26.40 -3.19 -24.85
CA SER A 16 -25.21 -2.67 -25.52
C SER A 16 -24.44 -3.80 -26.21
N LEU A 17 -23.98 -3.55 -27.43
CA LEU A 17 -23.16 -4.48 -28.20
C LEU A 17 -21.69 -4.06 -28.12
N ASN A 18 -20.84 -4.85 -27.46
CA ASN A 18 -19.39 -4.59 -27.36
C ASN A 18 -18.98 -3.23 -26.76
N GLU A 19 -19.91 -2.44 -26.21
CA GLU A 19 -19.58 -1.18 -25.57
C GLU A 19 -19.26 -1.36 -24.08
N ASP A 20 -18.33 -0.55 -23.60
CA ASP A 20 -17.93 -0.50 -22.20
C ASP A 20 -18.92 0.29 -21.34
N TYR A 21 -19.59 1.25 -21.96
CA TYR A 21 -20.59 2.14 -21.37
C TYR A 21 -21.92 2.01 -22.10
N CYS A 22 -23.00 2.21 -21.38
CA CYS A 22 -24.33 2.21 -21.99
C CYS A 22 -24.52 3.48 -22.83
N PRO A 23 -24.98 3.39 -24.09
CA PRO A 23 -25.15 4.54 -24.96
C PRO A 23 -26.31 5.43 -24.50
N ASN A 24 -27.28 4.87 -23.76
CA ASN A 24 -28.43 5.60 -23.26
C ASN A 24 -28.16 6.29 -21.90
N CYS A 25 -27.62 5.55 -20.92
CA CYS A 25 -27.45 6.09 -19.55
C CYS A 25 -26.00 6.41 -19.17
N GLY A 26 -25.02 6.12 -20.03
CA GLY A 26 -23.59 6.34 -19.74
C GLY A 26 -23.00 5.48 -18.62
N ASN A 27 -23.78 4.56 -18.03
CA ASN A 27 -23.29 3.69 -16.96
C ASN A 27 -22.34 2.61 -17.51
N ILE A 28 -21.36 2.20 -16.72
CA ILE A 28 -20.43 1.13 -17.09
C ILE A 28 -21.19 -0.20 -17.17
N VAL A 29 -21.29 -0.75 -18.36
CA VAL A 29 -21.91 -2.05 -18.62
C VAL A 29 -20.88 -3.17 -18.54
N ASN A 30 -19.63 -2.87 -18.87
CA ASN A 30 -18.56 -3.85 -18.80
C ASN A 30 -18.10 -4.11 -17.35
N ILE A 31 -18.39 -5.31 -16.85
CA ILE A 31 -18.03 -5.76 -15.51
C ILE A 31 -16.51 -5.81 -15.28
N THR A 32 -15.70 -6.07 -16.30
CA THR A 32 -14.24 -6.14 -16.15
C THR A 32 -13.69 -4.73 -15.97
N LEU A 33 -14.15 -3.79 -16.79
CA LEU A 33 -13.81 -2.37 -16.68
C LEU A 33 -14.22 -1.81 -15.32
N LYS A 34 -15.44 -2.10 -14.86
CA LYS A 34 -15.91 -1.67 -13.52
C LYS A 34 -14.98 -2.15 -12.41
N ARG A 35 -14.62 -3.43 -12.40
CA ARG A 35 -13.71 -4.01 -11.40
C ARG A 35 -12.30 -3.45 -11.50
N GLU A 36 -11.84 -3.08 -12.69
CA GLU A 36 -10.55 -2.43 -12.87
C GLU A 36 -10.54 -1.01 -12.30
N LEU A 37 -11.58 -0.22 -12.57
CA LEU A 37 -11.74 1.13 -12.04
C LEU A 37 -11.87 1.12 -10.51
N GLU A 38 -12.64 0.20 -9.94
CA GLU A 38 -12.73 0.02 -8.48
C GLU A 38 -11.37 -0.33 -7.86
N ARG A 39 -10.59 -1.19 -8.52
CA ARG A 39 -9.23 -1.52 -8.07
C ARG A 39 -8.30 -0.32 -8.13
N LYS A 40 -8.31 0.44 -9.23
CA LYS A 40 -7.53 1.67 -9.39
C LYS A 40 -7.91 2.71 -8.33
N ALA A 41 -9.20 2.90 -8.07
CA ALA A 41 -9.70 3.81 -7.04
C ALA A 41 -9.19 3.40 -5.64
N LYS A 42 -9.32 2.12 -5.27
CA LYS A 42 -8.81 1.61 -3.99
C LYS A 42 -7.30 1.77 -3.83
N VAL A 43 -6.54 1.56 -4.90
CA VAL A 43 -5.09 1.76 -4.88
C VAL A 43 -4.75 3.25 -4.69
N LEU A 44 -5.44 4.13 -5.40
CA LEU A 44 -5.26 5.58 -5.26
C LEU A 44 -5.60 6.07 -3.85
N GLU A 45 -6.69 5.58 -3.26
CA GLU A 45 -7.07 5.90 -1.88
C GLU A 45 -6.03 5.39 -0.87
N ARG A 46 -5.53 4.17 -1.06
CA ARG A 46 -4.43 3.62 -0.23
C ARG A 46 -3.18 4.46 -0.34
N GLN A 47 -2.79 4.90 -1.54
CA GLN A 47 -1.62 5.77 -1.73
C GLN A 47 -1.82 7.12 -1.06
N LYS A 48 -2.97 7.77 -1.24
CA LYS A 48 -3.30 9.03 -0.55
C LYS A 48 -3.25 8.87 0.97
N SER A 49 -3.79 7.78 1.51
CA SER A 49 -3.80 7.52 2.95
C SER A 49 -2.42 7.19 3.54
N GLN A 50 -1.51 6.63 2.74
CA GLN A 50 -0.12 6.37 3.13
C GLN A 50 0.77 7.61 2.99
N ALA A 51 0.47 8.47 2.01
CA ALA A 51 1.11 9.77 1.85
C ALA A 51 0.65 10.78 2.90
N ASP A 52 -0.44 10.49 3.63
CA ASP A 52 -0.96 11.37 4.67
C ASP A 52 -0.03 11.35 5.91
N PRO A 53 0.70 12.45 6.20
CA PRO A 53 1.70 12.49 7.27
C PRO A 53 1.09 12.38 8.67
N LYS A 54 -0.25 12.45 8.79
CA LYS A 54 -0.99 12.22 10.04
C LYS A 54 -1.20 10.74 10.35
N LYS A 55 -1.10 9.86 9.34
CA LYS A 55 -1.33 8.40 9.48
C LYS A 55 -0.05 7.59 9.63
N LYS A 56 1.12 8.24 9.57
CA LYS A 56 2.40 7.64 9.96
C LYS A 56 2.27 7.13 11.40
N SER A 57 2.68 5.88 11.66
CA SER A 57 2.54 5.30 12.98
C SER A 57 3.28 6.18 14.00
N ALA A 58 2.83 6.19 15.26
CA ALA A 58 3.49 6.99 16.31
C ALA A 58 5.01 6.77 16.31
N VAL A 59 5.43 5.53 16.09
CA VAL A 59 6.83 5.12 15.94
C VAL A 59 7.51 5.84 14.76
N THR A 60 6.88 5.89 13.58
CA THR A 60 7.46 6.57 12.42
C THR A 60 7.61 8.08 12.64
N ARG A 61 6.65 8.72 13.33
CA ARG A 61 6.75 10.13 13.71
C ARG A 61 7.87 10.39 14.72
N PHE A 62 7.98 9.58 15.76
CA PHE A 62 9.09 9.68 16.72
C PHE A 62 10.45 9.51 16.03
N LEU A 63 10.57 8.61 15.06
CA LEU A 63 11.81 8.41 14.28
C LEU A 63 12.14 9.60 13.38
N GLU A 64 11.14 10.28 12.79
CA GLU A 64 11.36 11.50 12.02
C GLU A 64 11.71 12.69 12.92
N ASP A 65 10.99 12.90 14.03
CA ASP A 65 11.26 13.98 14.99
C ASP A 65 12.65 13.86 15.63
N VAL A 66 13.08 12.65 16.00
CA VAL A 66 14.44 12.42 16.56
C VAL A 66 15.54 12.65 15.51
N LYS A 67 15.25 12.46 14.22
CA LYS A 67 16.21 12.72 13.14
C LYS A 67 16.32 14.20 12.79
N ASP A 68 15.22 14.95 12.87
CA ASP A 68 15.14 16.37 12.50
C ASP A 68 15.27 17.33 13.69
N HIS A 69 15.50 16.82 14.90
CA HIS A 69 15.72 17.66 16.07
C HIS A 69 16.98 18.55 15.89
N GLU A 70 16.77 19.87 16.02
CA GLU A 70 17.77 20.94 15.88
C GLU A 70 18.97 20.79 16.85
N ASN A 71 18.77 20.11 17.99
CA ASN A 71 19.81 19.85 18.97
C ASN A 71 20.73 18.70 18.54
N LEU A 72 21.91 19.05 18.02
CA LEU A 72 22.97 18.12 17.61
C LEU A 72 23.32 17.06 18.68
N ILE A 73 23.30 17.41 19.96
CA ILE A 73 23.61 16.49 21.07
C ILE A 73 22.62 15.33 21.13
N ILE A 74 21.32 15.61 21.07
CA ILE A 74 20.25 14.60 21.14
C ILE A 74 20.34 13.67 19.92
N ARG A 75 20.63 14.23 18.75
CA ARG A 75 20.85 13.47 17.52
C ARG A 75 22.03 12.49 17.62
N TYR A 76 23.15 12.91 18.20
CA TYR A 76 24.31 12.02 18.40
C TYR A 76 24.04 10.93 19.42
N VAL A 77 23.38 11.25 20.55
CA VAL A 77 23.03 10.26 21.58
C VAL A 77 22.06 9.22 21.02
N ALA A 78 21.00 9.65 20.32
CA ALA A 78 20.07 8.74 19.67
C ALA A 78 20.76 7.84 18.63
N ARG A 79 21.67 8.39 17.83
CA ARG A 79 22.47 7.63 16.85
C ARG A 79 23.35 6.58 17.53
N PHE A 80 23.96 6.92 18.66
CA PHE A 80 24.82 6.03 19.43
C PHE A 80 24.04 4.82 19.99
N PHE A 81 22.93 5.07 20.69
CA PHE A 81 22.08 4.00 21.20
C PHE A 81 21.48 3.14 20.09
N TYR A 82 21.04 3.75 18.98
CA TYR A 82 20.53 3.02 17.83
C TYR A 82 21.59 2.10 17.20
N SER A 83 22.83 2.58 17.08
CA SER A 83 23.94 1.78 16.56
C SER A 83 24.24 0.57 17.45
N ILE A 84 24.30 0.77 18.77
CA ILE A 84 24.53 -0.32 19.72
C ILE A 84 23.38 -1.34 19.64
N TRP A 85 22.14 -0.85 19.63
CA TRP A 85 20.96 -1.70 19.53
C TRP A 85 20.96 -2.58 18.27
N LEU A 86 21.31 -2.00 17.10
CA LEU A 86 21.43 -2.77 15.87
C LEU A 86 22.52 -3.85 15.94
N VAL A 87 23.65 -3.55 16.56
CA VAL A 87 24.73 -4.55 16.75
C VAL A 87 24.25 -5.70 17.62
N VAL A 88 23.52 -5.42 18.71
CA VAL A 88 22.96 -6.45 19.59
C VAL A 88 21.95 -7.33 18.83
N ILE A 89 21.05 -6.73 18.06
CA ILE A 89 20.11 -7.50 17.23
C ILE A 89 20.85 -8.35 16.20
N ALA A 90 21.85 -7.78 15.51
CA ALA A 90 22.61 -8.51 14.49
C ALA A 90 23.29 -9.75 15.07
N ILE A 91 23.96 -9.61 16.22
CA ILE A 91 24.60 -10.72 16.93
C ILE A 91 23.55 -11.73 17.42
N GLY A 92 22.47 -11.25 18.04
CA GLY A 92 21.38 -12.10 18.54
C GLY A 92 20.71 -12.90 17.43
N SER A 93 20.42 -12.29 16.28
CA SER A 93 19.87 -12.97 15.11
C SER A 93 20.85 -13.99 14.53
N PHE A 94 22.14 -13.66 14.46
CA PHE A 94 23.16 -14.59 13.98
C PHE A 94 23.26 -15.83 14.86
N LEU A 95 23.33 -15.65 16.19
CA LEU A 95 23.35 -16.76 17.14
C LEU A 95 22.03 -17.57 17.10
N ALA A 96 20.88 -16.90 17.02
CA ALA A 96 19.58 -17.56 16.93
C ALA A 96 19.47 -18.45 15.69
N LEU A 97 20.03 -18.02 14.54
CA LEU A 97 20.08 -18.84 13.33
C LEU A 97 20.99 -20.05 13.50
N LEU A 98 22.16 -19.90 14.15
CA LEU A 98 23.06 -21.02 14.40
C LEU A 98 22.42 -22.07 15.32
N PHE A 99 21.82 -21.65 16.44
CA PHE A 99 21.12 -22.56 17.34
C PHE A 99 19.88 -23.17 16.70
N GLY A 100 19.11 -22.39 15.95
CA GLY A 100 17.94 -22.88 15.20
C GLY A 100 18.33 -23.93 14.15
N TYR A 101 19.45 -23.73 13.45
CA TYR A 101 19.96 -24.69 12.47
C TYR A 101 20.50 -25.98 13.10
N ILE A 102 21.09 -25.90 14.29
CA ILE A 102 21.57 -27.08 15.03
C ILE A 102 20.42 -27.86 15.67
N ALA A 103 19.34 -27.17 16.05
CA ALA A 103 18.16 -27.76 16.67
C ALA A 103 17.14 -28.33 15.67
N ALA A 104 17.26 -27.99 14.38
CA ALA A 104 16.42 -28.49 13.29
C ALA A 104 17.01 -29.77 12.67
#